data_AF-A0A8J7LRW6-F1
#
_entry.id   AF-A0A8J7LRW6-F1
#
_cell.length_a   1.000
_cell.length_b   1.000
_cell.length_c   1.000
_cell.angle_alpha   90.00
_cell.angle_beta   90.00
_cell.angle_gamma   90.00
#
_symmetry.space_group_name_H-M   'P 1'
#
loop_
_entity.id
_entity.type
_entity.pdbx_description
1 polymer ?
#
loop_
_entity_poly.entity_id
_entity_poly.type
_entity_poly.pdbx_seq_one_letter_code
_entity_poly.pdbx_strand_id
1 'polypeptide(L)'
;MSVTCSEIERHFWLTRSVARVMGVCLSKAMAQGRLSPDEYCEMVTRCRSGSCRESCQLWLASRTELAEEPPEECLHRDVLKRLRQA
;
A
#
# COMPACT_ATOMS: atom_id res chain seq x y z
N MET A 1 -6.05 -25.53 -6.47
CA MET A 1 -5.39 -24.49 -5.66
C MET A 1 -6.36 -23.33 -5.53
N SER A 2 -7.07 -23.24 -4.41
CA SER A 2 -8.19 -22.31 -4.24
C SER A 2 -7.67 -20.98 -3.70
N VAL A 3 -7.49 -19.98 -4.57
CA VAL A 3 -7.22 -18.61 -4.12
C VAL A 3 -8.50 -18.06 -3.51
N THR A 4 -8.57 -18.00 -2.19
CA THR A 4 -9.70 -17.36 -1.50
C THR A 4 -9.62 -15.85 -1.70
N CYS A 5 -10.75 -15.24 -2.08
CA CYS A 5 -10.86 -13.79 -2.32
C CYS A 5 -10.28 -12.96 -1.15
N SER A 6 -10.54 -13.45 0.08
CA SER A 6 -10.07 -12.89 1.35
C SER A 6 -8.59 -12.52 1.41
N GLU A 7 -7.71 -13.31 0.80
CA GLU A 7 -6.27 -13.07 0.88
C GLU A 7 -5.84 -11.89 -0.01
N ILE A 8 -6.43 -11.76 -1.20
CA ILE A 8 -6.19 -10.60 -2.07
C ILE A 8 -6.81 -9.34 -1.46
N GLU A 9 -8.03 -9.44 -0.93
CA GLU A 9 -8.69 -8.33 -0.22
C GLU A 9 -7.85 -7.84 0.97
N ARG A 10 -7.24 -8.73 1.74
CA ARG A 10 -6.35 -8.38 2.86
C ARG A 10 -5.15 -7.54 2.40
N HIS A 11 -4.49 -7.90 1.30
CA HIS A 11 -3.36 -7.13 0.74
C HIS A 11 -3.79 -5.82 0.06
N PHE A 12 -4.99 -5.77 -0.54
CA PHE A 12 -5.63 -4.56 -1.05
C PHE A 12 -5.87 -3.54 0.08
N TRP A 13 -6.49 -3.97 1.19
CA TRP A 13 -6.75 -3.12 2.35
C TRP A 13 -5.45 -2.68 3.03
N LEU A 14 -4.46 -3.56 3.18
CA LEU A 14 -3.16 -3.21 3.74
C LEU A 14 -2.47 -2.10 2.94
N THR A 15 -2.43 -2.23 1.61
CA THR A 15 -1.84 -1.23 0.70
C THR A 15 -2.55 0.13 0.81
N ARG A 16 -3.90 0.13 0.89
CA ARG A 16 -4.69 1.36 1.09
C ARG A 16 -4.45 2.00 2.46
N SER A 17 -4.32 1.21 3.51
CA SER A 17 -4.08 1.72 4.87
C SER A 17 -2.71 2.36 5.00
N VAL A 18 -1.64 1.75 4.47
CA VAL A 18 -0.30 2.37 4.48
C VAL A 18 -0.30 3.67 3.68
N ALA A 19 -0.90 3.68 2.49
CA ALA A 19 -1.03 4.90 1.68
C ALA A 19 -1.81 6.00 2.43
N ARG A 20 -2.93 5.66 3.08
CA ARG A 20 -3.73 6.60 3.86
C ARG A 20 -2.95 7.20 5.04
N VAL A 21 -2.21 6.40 5.80
CA VAL A 21 -1.35 6.88 6.90
C VAL A 21 -0.22 7.76 6.36
N MET A 22 0.24 7.55 5.13
CA MET A 22 1.16 8.46 4.45
C MET A 22 0.54 9.75 3.89
N GLY A 23 -0.78 9.95 4.03
CA GLY A 23 -1.51 11.07 3.41
C GLY A 23 -1.80 10.89 1.91
N VAL A 24 -1.48 9.72 1.34
CA VAL A 24 -1.64 9.42 -0.09
C VAL A 24 -3.03 8.85 -0.37
N CYS A 25 -3.83 9.58 -1.16
CA CYS A 25 -5.08 9.06 -1.69
C CYS A 25 -4.86 8.36 -3.04
N LEU A 26 -4.70 7.04 -3.03
CA LEU A 26 -4.49 6.24 -4.25
C LEU A 26 -5.60 6.45 -5.30
N SER A 27 -6.86 6.62 -4.87
CA SER A 27 -7.97 6.92 -5.77
C SER A 27 -7.84 8.29 -6.45
N LYS A 28 -7.28 9.30 -5.76
CA LYS A 28 -6.95 10.60 -6.36
C LYS A 28 -5.75 10.48 -7.31
N ALA A 29 -4.72 9.71 -6.94
CA ALA A 29 -3.58 9.45 -7.81
C ALA A 29 -4.00 8.79 -9.13
N MET A 30 -4.92 7.81 -9.08
CA MET A 30 -5.50 7.19 -10.28
C MET A 30 -6.33 8.18 -11.10
N ALA A 31 -7.22 8.95 -10.47
CA ALA A 31 -8.00 9.99 -11.16
C ALA A 31 -7.14 11.10 -11.80
N GLN A 32 -5.93 11.32 -11.29
CA GLN A 32 -4.94 12.26 -11.85
C GLN A 32 -3.95 11.61 -12.84
N GLY A 33 -4.11 10.33 -13.18
CA GLY A 33 -3.20 9.61 -14.08
C GLY A 33 -1.78 9.39 -13.54
N ARG A 34 -1.55 9.57 -12.22
CA ARG A 34 -0.24 9.39 -11.56
C ARG A 34 0.06 7.95 -11.14
N LEU A 35 -0.97 7.10 -11.20
CA LEU A 35 -0.97 5.67 -10.94
C LEU A 35 -2.02 5.04 -11.85
N SER A 36 -1.67 4.05 -12.65
CA SER A 36 -2.65 3.28 -13.43
C SER A 36 -3.37 2.23 -12.58
N PRO A 37 -4.59 1.78 -12.97
CA PRO A 37 -5.25 0.64 -12.32
C PRO A 37 -4.40 -0.63 -12.36
N ASP A 38 -3.68 -0.86 -13.45
CA ASP A 38 -2.79 -2.01 -13.63
C ASP A 38 -1.57 -1.97 -12.70
N GLU A 39 -0.87 -0.83 -12.60
CA GLU A 39 0.18 -0.64 -11.58
C GLU A 39 -0.35 -0.87 -10.15
N TYR A 40 -1.58 -0.42 -9.85
CA TYR A 40 -2.17 -0.63 -8.54
C TYR A 40 -2.51 -2.11 -8.26
N CYS A 41 -3.00 -2.84 -9.27
CA CYS A 41 -3.17 -4.30 -9.19
C CYS A 41 -1.82 -5.03 -9.03
N GLU A 42 -0.77 -4.57 -9.72
CA GLU A 42 0.59 -5.09 -9.57
C GLU A 42 1.14 -4.85 -8.16
N MET A 43 0.95 -3.65 -7.59
CA MET A 43 1.29 -3.34 -6.19
C MET A 43 0.62 -4.32 -5.23
N VAL A 44 -0.71 -4.49 -5.30
CA VAL A 44 -1.42 -5.43 -4.41
C VAL A 44 -0.91 -6.86 -4.57
N THR A 45 -0.58 -7.27 -5.81
CA THR A 45 -0.02 -8.59 -6.11
C THR A 45 1.41 -8.76 -5.55
N ARG A 46 2.26 -7.74 -5.67
CA ARG A 46 3.63 -7.72 -5.11
C ARG A 46 3.62 -7.74 -3.58
N CYS A 47 2.70 -7.01 -2.95
CA CYS A 47 2.50 -7.06 -1.50
C CYS A 47 2.08 -8.47 -1.03
N ARG A 48 1.32 -9.22 -1.83
CA ARG A 48 0.96 -10.62 -1.53
C ARG A 48 2.16 -11.57 -1.58
N SER A 49 3.13 -11.34 -2.48
CA SER A 49 4.39 -12.12 -2.52
C SER A 49 5.43 -11.67 -1.49
N GLY A 50 5.25 -10.51 -0.85
CA GLY A 50 6.19 -9.97 0.14
C GLY A 50 6.03 -10.57 1.53
N SER A 51 7.15 -10.80 2.22
CA SER A 51 7.19 -11.25 3.62
C SER A 51 6.90 -10.13 4.64
N CYS A 52 6.95 -8.86 4.25
CA CYS A 52 6.75 -7.69 5.12
C CYS A 52 5.31 -7.46 5.62
N ARG A 53 4.44 -8.48 5.49
CA ARG A 53 3.05 -8.56 5.99
C ARG A 53 2.92 -8.03 7.41
N GLU A 54 3.71 -8.62 8.31
CA GLU A 54 3.63 -8.43 9.76
C GLU A 54 4.14 -7.05 10.15
N SER A 55 5.30 -6.66 9.62
CA SER A 55 5.88 -5.33 9.82
C SER A 55 4.94 -4.22 9.37
N CYS A 56 4.26 -4.36 8.22
CA CYS A 56 3.27 -3.38 7.78
C CYS A 56 2.06 -3.30 8.73
N GLN A 57 1.60 -4.43 9.28
CA GLN A 57 0.48 -4.46 10.24
C GLN A 57 0.86 -3.86 11.60
N LEU A 58 2.03 -4.23 12.15
CA LEU A 58 2.56 -3.68 13.40
C LEU A 58 2.84 -2.19 13.28
N TRP A 59 3.45 -1.78 12.16
CA TRP A 59 3.65 -0.36 11.85
C TRP A 59 2.32 0.37 11.81
N LEU A 60 1.30 -0.11 11.08
CA LEU A 60 -0.02 0.51 11.05
C LEU A 60 -0.66 0.60 12.44
N ALA A 61 -0.56 -0.45 13.26
CA ALA A 61 -1.09 -0.45 14.64
C ALA A 61 -0.40 0.57 15.55
N SER A 62 0.88 0.89 15.29
CA SER A 62 1.66 1.88 16.04
C SER A 62 1.42 3.34 15.61
N ARG A 63 0.72 3.60 14.50
CA ARG A 63 0.54 4.97 13.95
C ARG A 63 -0.81 5.56 14.34
N THR A 64 -0.76 6.59 15.17
CA THR A 64 -1.87 7.48 15.51
C THR A 64 -1.97 8.71 14.60
N GLU A 65 -0.89 9.05 13.89
CA GLU A 65 -0.73 10.28 13.10
C GLU A 65 -0.23 9.96 11.68
N LEU A 66 -0.20 10.98 10.82
CA LEU A 66 0.34 10.84 9.46
C LEU A 66 1.85 10.59 9.50
N ALA A 67 2.32 9.57 8.77
CA ALA A 67 3.73 9.27 8.64
C ALA A 67 4.30 9.84 7.33
N GLU A 68 5.52 10.38 7.37
CA GLU A 68 6.19 10.86 6.15
C GLU A 68 6.76 9.73 5.30
N GLU A 69 7.12 8.63 5.95
CA GLU A 69 7.71 7.45 5.33
C GLU A 69 6.94 6.17 5.69
N PRO A 70 6.82 5.21 4.76
CA PRO A 70 6.31 3.86 5.07
C PRO A 70 7.37 3.06 5.84
N PRO A 71 7.01 1.88 6.39
CA PRO A 71 8.01 0.99 7.00
C PRO A 71 9.09 0.62 5.97
N GLU A 72 10.33 0.46 6.44
CA GLU A 72 11.50 0.26 5.56
C GLU A 72 11.39 -0.98 4.68
N GLU A 73 10.77 -2.04 5.21
CA GLU A 73 10.50 -3.30 4.51
C GLU A 73 9.34 -3.23 3.49
N CYS A 74 8.71 -2.06 3.32
CA CYS A 74 7.60 -1.90 2.39
C CYS A 74 8.08 -1.93 0.94
N LEU A 75 7.69 -2.96 0.18
CA LEU A 75 7.96 -3.09 -1.26
C LEU A 75 7.43 -1.91 -2.11
N HIS A 76 6.57 -1.06 -1.56
CA HIS A 76 5.99 0.10 -2.22
C HIS A 76 6.58 1.43 -1.74
N ARG A 77 7.69 1.42 -0.98
CA ARG A 77 8.26 2.61 -0.32
C ARG A 77 8.45 3.77 -1.29
N ASP A 78 9.06 3.50 -2.45
CA ASP A 78 9.38 4.55 -3.42
C ASP A 78 8.14 5.03 -4.20
N VAL A 79 7.21 4.13 -4.52
CA VAL A 79 5.94 4.48 -5.18
C VAL A 79 5.09 5.35 -4.26
N LEU A 80 4.96 5.00 -2.98
CA LEU A 80 4.19 5.78 -2.02
C LEU A 80 4.83 7.14 -1.73
N LYS A 81 6.17 7.21 -1.64
CA LYS A 81 6.90 8.48 -1.54
C LYS A 81 6.67 9.38 -2.77
N ARG A 82 6.82 8.84 -3.98
CA ARG A 82 6.53 9.53 -5.25
C ARG A 82 5.10 10.07 -5.29
N LEU A 83 4.12 9.30 -4.82
CA LEU A 83 2.71 9.70 -4.80
C LEU A 83 2.37 10.73 -3.71
N ARG A 84 3.13 10.78 -2.60
CA ARG A 84 3.00 11.81 -1.55
C ARG A 84 3.53 13.18 -2.00
N GLN A 85 4.56 13.21 -2.83
CA GLN A 85 5.24 14.43 -3.28
C GLN A 85 4.53 15.17 -4.45
N ALA A 86 3.34 14.72 -4.86
CA ALA A 86 2.57 15.26 -5.99
C ALA A 86 1.05 15.26 -5.74
#